data_AF-A0A1M5LR70-F1
#
_entry.id   AF-A0A1M5LR70-F1
#
_cell.length_a   1.000
_cell.length_b   1.000
_cell.length_c   1.000
_cell.angle_alpha   90.00
_cell.angle_beta   90.00
_cell.angle_gamma   90.00
#
_symmetry.space_group_name_H-M   'P 1'
#
loop_
_entity.id
_entity.type
_entity.pdbx_description
1 polymer ?
#
loop_
_entity_poly.entity_id
_entity_poly.type
_entity_poly.pdbx_seq_one_letter_code
_entity_poly.pdbx_strand_id
1 'polypeptide(L)'
;MTNLWCHPGLLSSSRRRGSIHFAFALFLAFFFVACGDDGSDFATKPSGDSSSSVMSSSLAKSSSSIILQSSDGETNVSSSSAESSSNRGDGEFHSSSSEQALSVMTNSSSAKSSDPEDKRDQCNVETDENCFKDERDGQTYRTVKIGDQVWMAENLNYETSNSQCYNDYTSNCAKYGRLYLWSDAMDSAGIWSTNGKGCGYDKRCSPTYPVRGVCPTGWHLPSKIEWKTLCTAVGDSSTAGTKLKSTSGWFSNGNGTDDFGFSALPAGRGGSGYYSERYYAFFWSSTAYDSRNAYQMSLYYDNDYAELPHVLVYCAYSVRCVKD
;
A
#
# COMPACT_ATOMS: atom_id res chain seq x y z
N MET A 1 17.72 -10.15 3.56
CA MET A 1 16.85 -8.96 3.55
C MET A 1 17.36 -8.01 2.47
N THR A 2 16.66 -7.92 1.33
CA THR A 2 17.00 -7.02 0.22
C THR A 2 15.87 -6.00 0.05
N ASN A 3 16.05 -4.81 0.60
CA ASN A 3 15.05 -3.75 0.54
C ASN A 3 15.00 -3.16 -0.88
N LEU A 4 14.12 -3.71 -1.74
CA LEU A 4 13.71 -3.05 -2.98
C LEU A 4 12.82 -1.86 -2.62
N TRP A 5 13.41 -0.68 -2.50
CA TRP A 5 12.69 0.57 -2.29
C TRP A 5 11.87 0.96 -3.54
N CYS A 6 10.66 1.48 -3.35
CA CYS A 6 9.93 2.16 -4.42
C CYS A 6 10.60 3.52 -4.66
N HIS A 7 11.34 3.66 -5.77
CA HIS A 7 11.89 4.96 -6.16
C HIS A 7 10.75 5.90 -6.60
N PRO A 8 10.84 7.21 -6.28
CA PRO A 8 9.93 8.22 -6.86
C PRO A 8 10.24 8.40 -8.35
N GLY A 9 9.69 7.52 -9.18
CA GLY A 9 9.71 7.65 -10.64
C GLY A 9 8.89 8.85 -11.08
N LEU A 10 9.46 9.70 -11.94
CA LEU A 10 8.73 10.82 -12.55
C LEU A 10 7.54 10.28 -13.35
N LEU A 11 6.33 10.71 -12.99
CA LEU A 11 5.09 10.38 -13.70
C LEU A 11 5.12 10.99 -15.11
N SER A 12 5.59 10.20 -16.09
CA SER A 12 5.59 10.57 -17.50
C SER A 12 4.14 10.68 -18.01
N SER A 13 3.72 11.90 -18.37
CA SER A 13 2.35 12.16 -18.79
C SER A 13 2.07 11.56 -20.17
N SER A 14 1.30 10.47 -20.20
CA SER A 14 0.90 9.79 -21.44
C SER A 14 -0.07 10.66 -22.24
N ARG A 15 0.46 11.40 -23.23
CA ARG A 15 -0.32 12.20 -24.18
C ARG A 15 -1.33 11.32 -24.94
N ARG A 16 -2.59 11.29 -24.52
CA ARG A 16 -3.70 10.91 -25.40
C ARG A 16 -4.03 12.08 -26.34
N ARG A 17 -4.26 11.77 -27.62
CA ARG A 17 -4.66 12.75 -28.64
C ARG A 17 -6.10 13.22 -28.38
N GLY A 18 -6.33 14.52 -28.48
CA GLY A 18 -7.66 15.14 -28.62
C GLY A 18 -7.53 16.42 -29.43
N SER A 19 -8.07 16.44 -30.65
CA SER A 19 -7.99 17.60 -31.55
C SER A 19 -9.23 18.48 -31.39
N ILE A 20 -9.09 19.65 -30.75
CA ILE A 20 -10.11 20.71 -30.71
C ILE A 20 -9.44 22.04 -31.07
N HIS A 21 -10.21 22.96 -31.65
CA HIS A 21 -9.72 24.04 -32.53
C HIS A 21 -9.02 25.21 -31.83
N PHE A 22 -8.17 25.89 -32.61
CA PHE A 22 -7.62 27.22 -32.32
C PHE A 22 -8.72 28.26 -32.11
N ALA A 23 -8.56 29.10 -31.09
CA ALA A 23 -9.14 30.44 -31.02
C ALA A 23 -8.10 31.39 -30.41
N PHE A 24 -7.49 32.24 -31.23
CA PHE A 24 -6.58 33.30 -30.76
C PHE A 24 -7.40 34.52 -30.33
N ALA A 25 -7.21 34.97 -29.09
CA ALA A 25 -7.71 36.25 -28.60
C ALA A 25 -6.53 37.07 -28.05
N LEU A 26 -6.04 38.01 -28.85
CA LEU A 26 -4.96 38.92 -28.48
C LEU A 26 -5.54 40.12 -27.72
N PHE A 27 -5.03 40.44 -26.54
CA PHE A 27 -5.23 41.76 -25.93
C PHE A 27 -3.92 42.32 -25.39
N LEU A 28 -3.74 43.63 -25.59
CA LEU A 28 -2.48 44.34 -25.38
C LEU A 28 -2.34 44.85 -23.94
N ALA A 29 -1.10 44.86 -23.44
CA ALA A 29 -0.73 45.63 -22.27
C ALA A 29 -0.49 47.11 -22.64
N PHE A 30 -0.76 48.02 -21.70
CA PHE A 30 -0.20 49.37 -21.71
C PHE A 30 0.16 49.82 -20.28
N PHE A 31 0.91 50.91 -20.18
CA PHE A 31 1.86 51.18 -19.09
C PHE A 31 1.40 52.20 -18.03
N PHE A 32 2.09 52.13 -16.87
CA PHE A 32 2.44 53.18 -15.90
C PHE A 32 1.43 54.29 -15.53
N VAL A 33 1.32 54.53 -14.22
CA VAL A 33 1.76 55.80 -13.58
C VAL A 33 2.10 55.50 -12.11
N ALA A 34 2.95 56.32 -11.48
CA ALA A 34 3.41 56.15 -10.10
C ALA A 34 3.18 57.42 -9.26
N CYS A 35 2.98 57.21 -7.96
CA CYS A 35 3.19 58.10 -6.81
C CYS A 35 3.37 57.18 -5.58
N GLY A 36 3.97 57.58 -4.47
CA GLY A 36 4.52 58.87 -4.05
C GLY A 36 4.82 58.75 -2.55
N ASP A 37 5.85 59.45 -2.05
CA ASP A 37 6.48 59.17 -0.75
C ASP A 37 5.92 60.03 0.41
N ASP A 38 6.60 59.99 1.56
CA ASP A 38 6.40 60.73 2.83
C ASP A 38 5.22 60.22 3.69
N GLY A 39 5.29 60.10 5.02
CA GLY A 39 6.28 60.42 6.06
C GLY A 39 5.52 60.52 7.43
N SER A 40 6.10 60.51 8.63
CA SER A 40 7.49 60.37 9.11
C SER A 40 7.50 59.87 10.58
N ASP A 41 8.66 59.85 11.23
CA ASP A 41 8.94 59.22 12.54
C ASP A 41 8.10 59.67 13.75
N PHE A 42 7.97 58.76 14.73
CA PHE A 42 8.28 59.14 16.12
C PHE A 42 9.04 58.01 16.84
N ALA A 43 10.21 58.33 17.39
CA ALA A 43 11.08 57.37 18.08
C ALA A 43 11.31 57.78 19.54
N THR A 44 11.31 56.81 20.46
CA THR A 44 11.93 57.00 21.78
C THR A 44 12.43 55.68 22.38
N LYS A 45 13.74 55.65 22.64
CA LYS A 45 14.52 54.66 23.42
C LYS A 45 14.91 55.35 24.77
N PRO A 46 15.80 54.87 25.68
CA PRO A 46 16.42 53.54 25.82
C PRO A 46 16.59 52.98 27.27
N SER A 47 16.82 51.66 27.35
CA SER A 47 17.80 50.94 28.20
C SER A 47 17.91 49.51 27.61
N GLY A 48 18.95 48.69 27.75
CA GLY A 48 20.06 48.55 28.71
C GLY A 48 19.93 47.15 29.34
N ASP A 49 20.87 46.19 29.27
CA ASP A 49 22.27 46.20 28.80
C ASP A 49 22.72 44.83 28.20
N SER A 50 23.98 44.75 27.77
CA SER A 50 24.74 43.55 27.34
C SER A 50 25.04 42.59 28.54
N SER A 51 25.68 41.41 28.45
CA SER A 51 26.52 40.78 27.41
C SER A 51 26.77 39.25 27.67
N SER A 52 27.46 38.58 26.73
CA SER A 52 28.46 37.47 26.86
C SER A 52 28.79 36.82 28.25
N SER A 53 29.19 35.55 28.42
CA SER A 53 29.46 34.39 27.50
C SER A 53 29.94 33.12 28.28
N VAL A 54 30.28 32.04 27.55
CA VAL A 54 31.16 30.87 27.86
C VAL A 54 30.85 29.87 29.01
N MET A 55 30.40 28.66 28.61
CA MET A 55 31.09 27.34 28.67
C MET A 55 31.84 26.81 29.91
N SER A 56 31.88 25.46 29.97
CA SER A 56 32.79 24.55 30.72
C SER A 56 32.51 24.30 32.22
N SER A 57 32.86 23.15 32.83
CA SER A 57 32.83 21.71 32.47
C SER A 57 33.57 20.88 33.55
N SER A 58 32.99 19.80 34.10
CA SER A 58 33.64 18.58 34.66
C SER A 58 32.59 17.76 35.45
N LEU A 59 32.55 16.42 35.52
CA LEU A 59 33.50 15.29 35.40
C LEU A 59 34.30 14.90 36.67
N ALA A 60 33.76 13.92 37.41
CA ALA A 60 34.48 12.90 38.21
C ALA A 60 33.48 11.75 38.52
N LYS A 61 33.67 10.48 38.06
CA LYS A 61 34.65 9.42 38.47
C LYS A 61 34.19 8.63 39.72
N SER A 62 34.37 7.29 39.84
CA SER A 62 34.79 6.24 38.87
C SER A 62 34.69 4.81 39.49
N SER A 63 34.99 3.77 38.68
CA SER A 63 35.71 2.51 39.04
C SER A 63 34.96 1.38 39.77
N SER A 64 35.29 0.08 39.64
CA SER A 64 36.19 -0.76 38.76
C SER A 64 35.91 -2.26 39.09
N SER A 65 36.38 -3.36 38.47
CA SER A 65 37.19 -3.77 37.26
C SER A 65 36.73 -5.23 36.88
N ILE A 66 37.40 -6.26 36.31
CA ILE A 66 38.77 -6.70 35.89
C ILE A 66 38.59 -7.66 34.66
N ILE A 67 39.09 -7.36 33.44
CA ILE A 67 40.32 -7.85 32.74
C ILE A 67 40.54 -9.38 32.57
N LEU A 68 40.72 -9.82 31.30
CA LEU A 68 41.74 -10.72 30.67
C LEU A 68 41.19 -11.15 29.26
N GLN A 69 41.84 -10.96 28.10
CA GLN A 69 43.07 -11.56 27.50
C GLN A 69 42.96 -13.09 27.18
N SER A 70 43.37 -13.63 26.01
CA SER A 70 44.08 -13.05 24.83
C SER A 70 43.95 -13.85 23.50
N SER A 71 44.41 -13.22 22.39
CA SER A 71 45.33 -13.70 21.31
C SER A 71 45.02 -14.85 20.30
N ASP A 72 45.14 -14.47 19.01
CA ASP A 72 45.84 -15.11 17.85
C ASP A 72 45.37 -16.42 17.19
N GLY A 73 45.54 -16.49 15.84
CA GLY A 73 45.46 -17.72 15.04
C GLY A 73 45.04 -17.56 13.56
N GLU A 74 45.98 -17.48 12.62
CA GLU A 74 45.73 -17.68 11.17
C GLU A 74 45.92 -19.15 10.76
N THR A 75 45.13 -19.65 9.79
CA THR A 75 45.56 -20.72 8.87
C THR A 75 44.86 -20.60 7.51
N ASN A 76 45.63 -20.66 6.41
CA ASN A 76 45.13 -20.96 5.06
C ASN A 76 45.15 -22.48 4.81
N VAL A 77 44.14 -23.01 4.11
CA VAL A 77 44.22 -24.33 3.44
C VAL A 77 43.45 -24.29 2.11
N SER A 78 44.05 -24.83 1.04
CA SER A 78 43.47 -24.89 -0.31
C SER A 78 43.43 -26.32 -0.83
N SER A 79 42.29 -26.76 -1.38
CA SER A 79 42.16 -27.95 -2.24
C SER A 79 40.80 -27.92 -2.96
N SER A 80 40.62 -27.85 -4.28
CA SER A 80 41.24 -28.49 -5.46
C SER A 80 40.56 -29.81 -5.91
N SER A 81 39.66 -29.71 -6.90
CA SER A 81 39.32 -30.72 -7.93
C SER A 81 38.27 -30.07 -8.86
N ALA A 82 38.48 -29.85 -10.17
CA ALA A 82 38.87 -30.73 -11.28
C ALA A 82 37.64 -31.14 -12.13
N GLU A 83 37.78 -31.09 -13.46
CA GLU A 83 36.68 -31.21 -14.42
C GLU A 83 36.37 -32.67 -14.82
N SER A 84 35.20 -32.89 -15.44
CA SER A 84 35.13 -33.57 -16.75
C SER A 84 33.73 -33.48 -17.38
N SER A 85 33.67 -33.70 -18.69
CA SER A 85 32.50 -33.50 -19.54
C SER A 85 31.94 -34.80 -20.12
N SER A 86 30.66 -34.81 -20.49
CA SER A 86 30.13 -35.77 -21.48
C SER A 86 28.88 -35.27 -22.22
N ASN A 87 29.03 -35.25 -23.56
CA ASN A 87 28.06 -35.28 -24.67
C ASN A 87 26.59 -35.60 -24.35
N ARG A 88 25.63 -34.80 -24.85
CA ARG A 88 25.08 -34.70 -26.24
C ARG A 88 24.21 -35.90 -26.67
N GLY A 89 23.05 -35.57 -27.26
CA GLY A 89 22.20 -36.48 -28.03
C GLY A 89 21.26 -35.67 -28.92
N ASP A 90 21.53 -35.64 -30.22
CA ASP A 90 20.73 -34.98 -31.26
C ASP A 90 19.84 -36.01 -32.01
N GLY A 91 18.80 -35.55 -32.72
CA GLY A 91 17.86 -36.37 -33.51
C GLY A 91 16.42 -35.90 -33.36
N GLU A 92 15.95 -34.94 -34.19
CA GLU A 92 15.26 -35.18 -35.47
C GLU A 92 13.85 -35.82 -35.30
N PHE A 93 12.78 -35.03 -35.41
CA PHE A 93 12.06 -34.69 -36.65
C PHE A 93 11.29 -35.87 -37.29
N HIS A 94 9.96 -35.74 -37.41
CA HIS A 94 9.26 -35.79 -38.70
C HIS A 94 7.76 -35.43 -38.55
N SER A 95 7.21 -34.72 -39.54
CA SER A 95 5.79 -34.38 -39.65
C SER A 95 5.06 -35.30 -40.62
N SER A 96 3.75 -35.53 -40.43
CA SER A 96 2.78 -35.57 -41.54
C SER A 96 1.32 -35.42 -41.07
N SER A 97 0.47 -34.95 -41.97
CA SER A 97 -0.95 -34.61 -41.78
C SER A 97 -1.84 -35.34 -42.79
N SER A 98 -3.08 -35.68 -42.41
CA SER A 98 -4.29 -35.77 -43.29
C SER A 98 -5.51 -36.15 -42.44
N GLU A 99 -6.63 -35.41 -42.40
CA GLU A 99 -7.59 -35.02 -43.46
C GLU A 99 -8.71 -36.03 -43.73
N GLN A 100 -9.89 -35.84 -43.11
CA GLN A 100 -11.16 -35.58 -43.82
C GLN A 100 -12.36 -35.40 -42.87
N ALA A 101 -13.48 -34.90 -43.41
CA ALA A 101 -14.66 -34.45 -42.66
C ALA A 101 -15.98 -35.06 -43.17
N LEU A 102 -17.08 -34.91 -42.41
CA LEU A 102 -18.40 -34.65 -43.02
C LEU A 102 -19.38 -33.93 -42.08
N SER A 103 -20.43 -33.40 -42.70
CA SER A 103 -21.52 -32.55 -42.20
C SER A 103 -22.44 -33.14 -41.13
N VAL A 104 -23.15 -32.27 -40.41
CA VAL A 104 -24.63 -32.10 -40.54
C VAL A 104 -25.04 -30.72 -40.00
N MET A 105 -25.99 -30.04 -40.67
CA MET A 105 -26.78 -28.97 -40.05
C MET A 105 -28.13 -29.55 -39.61
N THR A 106 -28.52 -29.31 -38.37
CA THR A 106 -29.94 -29.37 -37.96
C THR A 106 -30.27 -28.14 -37.12
N ASN A 107 -31.37 -27.47 -37.47
CA ASN A 107 -31.85 -26.28 -36.79
C ASN A 107 -32.98 -26.67 -35.84
N SER A 108 -32.83 -26.43 -34.54
CA SER A 108 -33.91 -26.64 -33.56
C SER A 108 -33.80 -25.63 -32.43
N SER A 109 -34.93 -25.01 -32.10
CA SER A 109 -35.06 -24.03 -31.02
C SER A 109 -34.94 -24.71 -29.64
N SER A 110 -33.97 -24.28 -28.84
CA SER A 110 -33.83 -24.67 -27.43
C SER A 110 -34.05 -23.48 -26.50
N ALA A 111 -34.44 -23.79 -25.26
CA ALA A 111 -34.90 -22.85 -24.26
C ALA A 111 -33.86 -21.80 -23.84
N LYS A 112 -34.31 -20.77 -23.09
CA LYS A 112 -33.46 -19.79 -22.41
C LYS A 112 -32.29 -20.50 -21.72
N SER A 113 -31.07 -19.99 -21.95
CA SER A 113 -29.96 -20.24 -21.05
C SER A 113 -30.36 -19.81 -19.63
N SER A 114 -30.01 -20.67 -18.67
CA SER A 114 -29.83 -20.32 -17.27
C SER A 114 -28.52 -20.95 -16.82
N ASP A 115 -27.44 -20.60 -17.52
CA ASP A 115 -26.09 -20.96 -17.11
C ASP A 115 -25.82 -20.39 -15.71
N PRO A 116 -25.34 -21.19 -14.74
CA PRO A 116 -25.09 -20.73 -13.39
C PRO A 116 -23.77 -19.96 -13.32
N GLU A 117 -23.75 -18.76 -13.89
CA GLU A 117 -22.58 -17.87 -13.83
C GLU A 117 -22.26 -17.47 -12.38
N ASP A 118 -21.02 -17.76 -11.99
CA ASP A 118 -20.20 -17.03 -11.02
C ASP A 118 -20.85 -16.56 -9.69
N LYS A 119 -21.55 -17.47 -8.99
CA LYS A 119 -21.90 -17.26 -7.57
C LYS A 119 -20.67 -17.36 -6.65
N ARG A 120 -19.79 -16.37 -6.69
CA ARG A 120 -18.76 -16.14 -5.67
C ARG A 120 -19.30 -15.25 -4.55
N ASP A 121 -19.90 -15.87 -3.54
CA ASP A 121 -20.01 -15.42 -2.14
C ASP A 121 -20.26 -13.92 -1.88
N GLN A 122 -21.09 -13.29 -2.72
CA GLN A 122 -21.49 -11.90 -2.54
C GLN A 122 -22.56 -11.80 -1.46
N CYS A 123 -22.23 -11.15 -0.34
CA CYS A 123 -23.17 -10.98 0.77
C CYS A 123 -24.37 -10.11 0.37
N ASN A 124 -25.53 -10.42 0.93
CA ASN A 124 -26.77 -9.71 0.67
C ASN A 124 -27.03 -8.64 1.75
N VAL A 125 -26.88 -7.38 1.37
CA VAL A 125 -27.01 -6.20 2.23
C VAL A 125 -28.39 -6.12 2.92
N GLU A 126 -29.43 -6.75 2.38
CA GLU A 126 -30.78 -6.76 2.98
C GLU A 126 -31.01 -7.88 4.03
N THR A 127 -30.17 -8.92 4.06
CA THR A 127 -30.35 -10.07 4.99
C THR A 127 -29.16 -10.33 5.91
N ASP A 128 -27.98 -9.84 5.54
CA ASP A 128 -26.72 -10.25 6.16
C ASP A 128 -26.20 -9.10 7.03
N GLU A 129 -26.37 -9.20 8.36
CA GLU A 129 -25.97 -8.14 9.33
C GLU A 129 -24.48 -7.76 9.25
N ASN A 130 -23.66 -8.64 8.66
CA ASN A 130 -22.24 -8.45 8.45
C ASN A 130 -21.89 -7.98 7.02
N CYS A 131 -22.84 -7.50 6.22
CA CYS A 131 -22.61 -6.96 4.88
C CYS A 131 -22.67 -5.42 4.84
N PHE A 132 -21.90 -4.81 3.95
CA PHE A 132 -21.85 -3.38 3.70
C PHE A 132 -21.80 -3.07 2.20
N LYS A 133 -22.40 -1.96 1.76
CA LYS A 133 -22.36 -1.49 0.37
C LYS A 133 -21.80 -0.08 0.29
N ASP A 134 -20.79 0.10 -0.54
CA ASP A 134 -20.26 1.43 -0.86
C ASP A 134 -21.16 2.09 -1.91
N GLU A 135 -21.97 3.07 -1.51
CA GLU A 135 -22.86 3.80 -2.41
C GLU A 135 -22.13 4.66 -3.47
N ARG A 136 -20.78 4.71 -3.46
CA ARG A 136 -19.99 5.45 -4.46
C ARG A 136 -19.74 4.67 -5.75
N ASP A 137 -19.72 3.33 -5.69
CA ASP A 137 -19.48 2.44 -6.83
C ASP A 137 -20.46 1.24 -6.89
N GLY A 138 -21.21 0.99 -5.82
CA GLY A 138 -22.13 -0.13 -5.67
C GLY A 138 -21.48 -1.43 -5.17
N GLN A 139 -20.16 -1.42 -4.89
CA GLN A 139 -19.43 -2.60 -4.43
C GLN A 139 -19.90 -3.00 -3.02
N THR A 140 -20.28 -4.27 -2.89
CA THR A 140 -20.57 -4.92 -1.60
C THR A 140 -19.31 -5.50 -1.00
N TYR A 141 -19.16 -5.38 0.31
CA TYR A 141 -18.07 -5.90 1.12
C TYR A 141 -18.67 -6.66 2.32
N ARG A 142 -18.13 -7.83 2.65
CA ARG A 142 -18.36 -8.45 3.95
C ARG A 142 -17.59 -7.69 5.02
N THR A 143 -18.03 -7.85 6.25
CA THR A 143 -17.44 -7.21 7.44
C THR A 143 -17.31 -8.24 8.55
N VAL A 144 -16.37 -8.02 9.46
CA VAL A 144 -16.13 -8.89 10.63
C VAL A 144 -15.87 -8.05 11.88
N LYS A 145 -16.45 -8.46 13.00
CA LYS A 145 -16.15 -7.87 14.31
C LYS A 145 -15.01 -8.65 14.97
N ILE A 146 -13.91 -7.98 15.26
CA ILE A 146 -12.71 -8.57 15.88
C ILE A 146 -12.34 -7.71 17.10
N GLY A 147 -12.46 -8.29 18.30
CA GLY A 147 -12.52 -7.50 19.52
C GLY A 147 -13.70 -6.52 19.46
N ASP A 148 -13.47 -5.26 19.75
CA ASP A 148 -14.50 -4.20 19.67
C ASP A 148 -14.62 -3.56 18.28
N GLN A 149 -13.67 -3.80 17.37
CA GLN A 149 -13.60 -3.16 16.06
C GLN A 149 -14.38 -3.92 15.00
N VAL A 150 -15.03 -3.21 14.07
CA VAL A 150 -15.63 -3.79 12.85
C VAL A 150 -14.76 -3.43 11.65
N TRP A 151 -14.28 -4.45 10.95
CA TRP A 151 -13.37 -4.36 9.79
C TRP A 151 -14.08 -4.81 8.51
N MET A 152 -13.65 -4.32 7.35
CA MET A 152 -13.95 -4.99 6.08
C MET A 152 -13.22 -6.34 5.98
N ALA A 153 -13.87 -7.36 5.43
CA ALA A 153 -13.29 -8.69 5.20
C ALA A 153 -12.58 -8.80 3.83
N GLU A 154 -12.97 -7.98 2.85
CA GLU A 154 -12.22 -7.75 1.61
C GLU A 154 -11.40 -6.45 1.67
N ASN A 155 -10.44 -6.30 0.77
CA ASN A 155 -9.76 -5.02 0.53
C ASN A 155 -10.68 -4.06 -0.24
N LEU A 156 -10.56 -2.76 0.04
CA LEU A 156 -11.28 -1.72 -0.71
C LEU A 156 -10.94 -1.80 -2.21
N ASN A 157 -11.97 -1.74 -3.06
CA ASN A 157 -11.85 -1.86 -4.52
C ASN A 157 -12.26 -0.57 -5.26
N TYR A 158 -12.53 0.51 -4.52
CA TYR A 158 -12.96 1.81 -5.03
C TYR A 158 -11.93 2.45 -5.97
N GLU A 159 -12.31 2.89 -7.17
CA GLU A 159 -11.41 3.47 -8.16
C GLU A 159 -11.11 4.95 -7.91
N THR A 160 -9.85 5.26 -7.54
CA THR A 160 -9.27 6.61 -7.61
C THR A 160 -8.32 6.74 -8.80
N SER A 161 -8.03 7.97 -9.22
CA SER A 161 -7.19 8.28 -10.39
C SER A 161 -5.76 7.71 -10.35
N ASN A 162 -5.20 7.40 -9.17
CA ASN A 162 -3.89 6.75 -9.04
C ASN A 162 -3.96 5.34 -8.43
N SER A 163 -5.16 4.81 -8.20
CA SER A 163 -5.33 3.43 -7.72
C SER A 163 -5.02 2.40 -8.81
N GLN A 164 -4.45 1.27 -8.41
CA GLN A 164 -3.90 0.26 -9.30
C GLN A 164 -4.54 -1.12 -9.04
N CYS A 165 -4.78 -1.87 -10.10
CA CYS A 165 -4.88 -3.33 -10.00
C CYS A 165 -3.46 -3.92 -10.07
N TYR A 166 -3.19 -5.02 -9.36
CA TYR A 166 -1.89 -5.68 -9.47
C TYR A 166 -1.65 -6.16 -10.91
N ASN A 167 -0.46 -5.86 -11.49
CA ASN A 167 -0.14 -6.07 -12.91
C ASN A 167 -1.11 -5.38 -13.90
N ASP A 168 -1.80 -4.32 -13.50
CA ASP A 168 -2.80 -3.58 -14.29
C ASP A 168 -4.00 -4.44 -14.80
N TYR A 169 -4.17 -5.67 -14.28
CA TYR A 169 -5.25 -6.57 -14.69
C TYR A 169 -6.50 -6.40 -13.82
N THR A 170 -7.64 -6.12 -14.45
CA THR A 170 -8.93 -5.91 -13.74
C THR A 170 -9.38 -7.15 -12.94
N SER A 171 -9.04 -8.36 -13.39
CA SER A 171 -9.24 -9.60 -12.64
C SER A 171 -8.48 -9.64 -11.31
N ASN A 172 -7.33 -8.97 -11.21
CA ASN A 172 -6.60 -8.83 -9.96
C ASN A 172 -7.24 -7.79 -9.04
N CYS A 173 -7.89 -6.73 -9.55
CA CYS A 173 -8.75 -5.87 -8.71
C CYS A 173 -9.91 -6.68 -8.12
N ALA A 174 -10.63 -7.46 -8.94
CA ALA A 174 -11.73 -8.31 -8.48
C ALA A 174 -11.31 -9.39 -7.47
N LYS A 175 -10.03 -9.83 -7.49
CA LYS A 175 -9.47 -10.82 -6.57
C LYS A 175 -8.88 -10.21 -5.29
N TYR A 176 -8.20 -9.07 -5.39
CA TYR A 176 -7.35 -8.52 -4.33
C TYR A 176 -7.79 -7.14 -3.81
N GLY A 177 -8.86 -6.55 -4.36
CA GLY A 177 -9.13 -5.12 -4.24
C GLY A 177 -8.06 -4.28 -4.94
N ARG A 178 -8.07 -2.97 -4.69
CA ARG A 178 -7.13 -2.02 -5.28
C ARG A 178 -5.92 -1.75 -4.38
N LEU A 179 -4.84 -1.34 -5.03
CA LEU A 179 -3.63 -0.84 -4.42
C LEU A 179 -3.61 0.68 -4.57
N TYR A 180 -3.39 1.39 -3.47
CA TYR A 180 -3.45 2.85 -3.38
C TYR A 180 -2.08 3.40 -3.00
N LEU A 181 -1.64 4.50 -3.61
CA LEU A 181 -0.59 5.34 -3.04
C LEU A 181 -1.06 5.89 -1.68
N TRP A 182 -0.15 6.17 -0.74
CA TRP A 182 -0.57 6.69 0.57
C TRP A 182 -1.31 8.02 0.47
N SER A 183 -0.99 8.85 -0.52
CA SER A 183 -1.70 10.10 -0.84
C SER A 183 -3.16 9.89 -1.25
N ASP A 184 -3.45 8.81 -1.97
CA ASP A 184 -4.81 8.44 -2.36
C ASP A 184 -5.54 7.83 -1.16
N ALA A 185 -4.88 6.93 -0.43
CA ALA A 185 -5.41 6.30 0.77
C ALA A 185 -5.82 7.33 1.85
N MET A 186 -5.00 8.37 2.05
CA MET A 186 -5.24 9.47 2.99
C MET A 186 -6.26 10.52 2.49
N ASP A 187 -6.68 10.47 1.22
CA ASP A 187 -7.38 11.58 0.55
C ASP A 187 -6.64 12.93 0.70
N SER A 188 -5.39 12.97 0.24
CA SER A 188 -4.54 14.17 0.35
C SER A 188 -5.07 15.38 -0.43
N ALA A 189 -5.99 15.20 -1.38
CA ALA A 189 -6.68 16.29 -2.05
C ALA A 189 -7.87 16.84 -1.22
N GLY A 190 -8.50 16.00 -0.41
CA GLY A 190 -9.67 16.31 0.40
C GLY A 190 -10.97 16.29 -0.40
N ILE A 191 -11.18 15.24 -1.20
CA ILE A 191 -12.37 14.99 -2.03
C ILE A 191 -13.51 14.39 -1.18
N TRP A 192 -13.18 13.54 -0.21
CA TRP A 192 -14.09 12.77 0.64
C TRP A 192 -14.08 13.24 2.10
N SER A 193 -12.95 13.80 2.56
CA SER A 193 -12.81 14.41 3.90
C SER A 193 -11.60 15.34 3.95
N THR A 194 -11.68 16.42 4.72
CA THR A 194 -10.52 17.29 4.99
C THR A 194 -9.48 16.65 5.93
N ASN A 195 -9.80 15.52 6.57
CA ASN A 195 -9.01 14.97 7.68
C ASN A 195 -7.58 14.53 7.33
N GLY A 196 -7.32 14.05 6.11
CA GLY A 196 -5.98 13.69 5.62
C GLY A 196 -5.39 14.68 4.60
N LYS A 197 -6.04 15.83 4.40
CA LYS A 197 -5.71 16.77 3.33
C LYS A 197 -4.28 17.31 3.45
N GLY A 198 -3.53 17.23 2.35
CA GLY A 198 -2.15 17.72 2.25
C GLY A 198 -1.06 16.75 2.71
N CYS A 199 -1.40 15.54 3.14
CA CYS A 199 -0.42 14.51 3.55
C CYS A 199 0.34 13.90 2.35
N GLY A 200 1.52 13.31 2.61
CA GLY A 200 2.38 12.71 1.58
C GLY A 200 3.24 13.72 0.81
N TYR A 201 3.89 13.26 -0.27
CA TYR A 201 4.75 14.08 -1.15
C TYR A 201 5.79 14.95 -0.40
N ASP A 202 6.62 14.29 0.42
CA ASP A 202 7.66 14.91 1.28
C ASP A 202 7.16 15.96 2.30
N LYS A 203 5.84 16.13 2.50
CA LYS A 203 5.25 17.07 3.46
C LYS A 203 4.96 16.42 4.81
N ARG A 204 5.20 17.17 5.89
CA ARG A 204 4.81 16.76 7.25
C ARG A 204 3.28 16.71 7.34
N CYS A 205 2.75 15.49 7.34
CA CYS A 205 1.33 15.22 7.58
C CYS A 205 0.95 15.59 9.02
N SER A 206 -0.17 16.29 9.19
CA SER A 206 -0.77 16.66 10.48
C SER A 206 -2.29 16.43 10.41
N PRO A 207 -2.74 15.17 10.40
CA PRO A 207 -4.13 14.82 10.08
C PRO A 207 -5.03 14.87 11.32
N THR A 208 -6.33 15.01 11.09
CA THR A 208 -7.37 14.85 12.12
C THR A 208 -7.83 13.39 12.15
N TYR A 209 -7.82 12.73 13.31
CA TYR A 209 -8.28 11.35 13.44
C TYR A 209 -9.76 11.28 13.89
N PRO A 210 -10.54 10.28 13.45
CA PRO A 210 -10.18 9.26 12.45
C PRO A 210 -10.04 9.85 11.04
N VAL A 211 -9.10 9.33 10.26
CA VAL A 211 -8.88 9.77 8.87
C VAL A 211 -9.74 8.91 7.96
N ARG A 212 -10.90 9.42 7.51
CA ARG A 212 -11.74 8.76 6.51
C ARG A 212 -10.89 8.30 5.30
N GLY A 213 -10.13 9.24 4.73
CA GLY A 213 -9.33 8.99 3.54
C GLY A 213 -10.19 8.51 2.37
N VAL A 214 -9.70 7.48 1.66
CA VAL A 214 -10.42 6.84 0.53
C VAL A 214 -11.62 5.98 0.97
N CYS A 215 -11.82 5.71 2.28
CA CYS A 215 -12.90 4.84 2.75
C CYS A 215 -14.31 5.44 2.54
N PRO A 216 -15.37 4.59 2.59
CA PRO A 216 -16.76 5.03 2.53
C PRO A 216 -17.14 5.98 3.68
N THR A 217 -18.36 6.53 3.65
CA THR A 217 -18.87 7.30 4.80
C THR A 217 -19.22 6.34 5.95
N GLY A 218 -18.88 6.66 7.19
CA GLY A 218 -19.02 5.74 8.34
C GLY A 218 -17.87 4.73 8.48
N TRP A 219 -16.79 4.94 7.73
CA TRP A 219 -15.60 4.09 7.68
C TRP A 219 -14.33 4.93 7.51
N HIS A 220 -13.21 4.49 8.06
CA HIS A 220 -11.93 5.20 8.02
C HIS A 220 -10.73 4.29 7.73
N LEU A 221 -9.61 4.94 7.34
CA LEU A 221 -8.31 4.30 7.17
C LEU A 221 -7.66 4.09 8.57
N PRO A 222 -7.49 2.85 9.04
CA PRO A 222 -7.04 2.55 10.40
C PRO A 222 -5.68 3.15 10.76
N SER A 223 -5.59 3.71 11.96
CA SER A 223 -4.35 4.17 12.56
C SER A 223 -3.48 3.01 13.04
N LYS A 224 -2.23 3.32 13.39
CA LYS A 224 -1.30 2.40 14.04
C LYS A 224 -1.84 1.87 15.37
N ILE A 225 -2.75 2.59 16.02
CA ILE A 225 -3.40 2.16 17.26
C ILE A 225 -4.47 1.10 16.91
N GLU A 226 -5.35 1.38 15.95
CA GLU A 226 -6.36 0.41 15.53
C GLU A 226 -5.76 -0.90 15.01
N TRP A 227 -4.68 -0.85 14.22
CA TRP A 227 -3.94 -2.04 13.79
C TRP A 227 -3.34 -2.83 14.95
N LYS A 228 -2.87 -2.16 16.01
CA LYS A 228 -2.39 -2.84 17.23
C LYS A 228 -3.52 -3.49 18.01
N THR A 229 -4.67 -2.82 18.13
CA THR A 229 -5.87 -3.38 18.77
C THR A 229 -6.29 -4.69 18.10
N LEU A 230 -6.30 -4.72 16.76
CA LEU A 230 -6.56 -5.95 15.99
C LEU A 230 -5.56 -7.06 16.32
N CYS A 231 -4.25 -6.78 16.26
CA CYS A 231 -3.22 -7.77 16.60
C CYS A 231 -3.37 -8.29 18.04
N THR A 232 -3.67 -7.43 19.01
CA THR A 232 -3.92 -7.84 20.40
C THR A 232 -5.16 -8.73 20.49
N ALA A 233 -6.27 -8.36 19.85
CA ALA A 233 -7.55 -9.07 19.91
C ALA A 233 -7.47 -10.51 19.37
N VAL A 234 -6.62 -10.79 18.37
CA VAL A 234 -6.44 -12.14 17.80
C VAL A 234 -5.40 -13.00 18.54
N GLY A 235 -4.75 -12.50 19.59
CA GLY A 235 -3.70 -13.21 20.32
C GLY A 235 -2.28 -12.79 19.97
N ASP A 236 -2.06 -11.47 20.02
CA ASP A 236 -0.81 -10.73 19.84
C ASP A 236 -0.06 -10.86 18.50
N SER A 237 0.84 -9.89 18.26
CA SER A 237 1.59 -9.76 17.00
C SER A 237 2.46 -10.96 16.63
N SER A 238 2.76 -11.90 17.55
CA SER A 238 3.55 -13.10 17.24
C SER A 238 2.75 -14.19 16.51
N THR A 239 1.42 -14.25 16.69
CA THR A 239 0.54 -15.23 16.03
C THR A 239 -0.59 -14.62 15.20
N ALA A 240 -0.75 -13.28 15.26
CA ALA A 240 -1.78 -12.57 14.52
C ALA A 240 -1.69 -12.76 13.00
N GLY A 241 -0.50 -12.99 12.44
CA GLY A 241 -0.33 -13.24 11.01
C GLY A 241 -1.05 -14.51 10.57
N THR A 242 -0.83 -15.65 11.24
CA THR A 242 -1.49 -16.92 10.91
C THR A 242 -3.02 -16.79 10.93
N LYS A 243 -3.56 -16.03 11.88
CA LYS A 243 -5.02 -15.94 12.12
C LYS A 243 -5.74 -14.88 11.29
N LEU A 244 -4.99 -13.93 10.72
CA LEU A 244 -5.52 -12.89 9.82
C LEU A 244 -5.30 -13.22 8.33
N LYS A 245 -4.25 -14.00 8.00
CA LYS A 245 -3.99 -14.49 6.63
C LYS A 245 -5.15 -15.37 6.14
N SER A 246 -5.53 -15.19 4.88
CA SER A 246 -6.52 -16.04 4.21
C SER A 246 -6.09 -17.50 4.15
N THR A 247 -7.07 -18.42 4.18
CA THR A 247 -6.87 -19.88 4.06
C THR A 247 -6.33 -20.36 2.71
N SER A 248 -6.27 -19.47 1.71
CA SER A 248 -5.72 -19.75 0.38
C SER A 248 -5.04 -18.54 -0.25
N GLY A 249 -4.33 -18.77 -1.36
CA GLY A 249 -3.71 -17.73 -2.21
C GLY A 249 -2.21 -17.48 -1.94
N TRP A 250 -1.71 -17.81 -0.74
CA TRP A 250 -0.32 -17.60 -0.35
C TRP A 250 0.64 -18.55 -1.09
N PHE A 251 1.94 -18.25 -1.00
CA PHE A 251 3.00 -19.07 -1.58
C PHE A 251 3.34 -20.25 -0.68
N SER A 252 3.61 -21.42 -1.29
CA SER A 252 3.86 -22.68 -0.56
C SER A 252 2.74 -22.95 0.47
N ASN A 253 3.10 -23.46 1.65
CA ASN A 253 2.17 -23.69 2.77
C ASN A 253 1.85 -22.42 3.58
N GLY A 254 2.16 -21.23 3.08
CA GLY A 254 2.12 -19.96 3.85
C GLY A 254 0.74 -19.35 4.12
N ASN A 255 -0.34 -20.10 3.85
CA ASN A 255 -1.72 -19.67 4.13
C ASN A 255 -1.96 -19.50 5.64
N GLY A 256 -2.98 -18.72 6.00
CA GLY A 256 -3.45 -18.65 7.38
C GLY A 256 -4.55 -19.65 7.70
N THR A 257 -5.04 -19.59 8.93
CA THR A 257 -6.25 -20.28 9.39
C THR A 257 -7.51 -19.42 9.24
N ASP A 258 -7.36 -18.10 9.15
CA ASP A 258 -8.44 -17.10 9.04
C ASP A 258 -9.51 -17.21 10.14
N ASP A 259 -9.08 -17.48 11.38
CA ASP A 259 -9.91 -17.73 12.59
C ASP A 259 -11.06 -16.72 12.80
N PHE A 260 -10.90 -15.50 12.27
CA PHE A 260 -11.80 -14.36 12.45
C PHE A 260 -12.47 -13.88 11.16
N GLY A 261 -12.24 -14.53 10.01
CA GLY A 261 -12.79 -14.13 8.71
C GLY A 261 -12.25 -12.79 8.19
N PHE A 262 -11.04 -12.42 8.57
CA PHE A 262 -10.38 -11.20 8.10
C PHE A 262 -9.85 -11.34 6.67
N SER A 263 -9.60 -12.57 6.20
CA SER A 263 -9.29 -12.90 4.80
C SER A 263 -8.21 -12.00 4.18
N ALA A 264 -7.07 -11.83 4.86
CA ALA A 264 -5.94 -11.09 4.30
C ALA A 264 -5.31 -11.88 3.15
N LEU A 265 -5.65 -11.48 1.91
CA LEU A 265 -5.07 -12.00 0.68
C LEU A 265 -3.71 -11.34 0.38
N PRO A 266 -2.75 -12.09 -0.18
CA PRO A 266 -1.40 -11.61 -0.47
C PRO A 266 -1.33 -10.83 -1.79
N ALA A 267 -1.88 -9.62 -1.78
CA ALA A 267 -1.96 -8.72 -2.93
C ALA A 267 -0.61 -8.15 -3.39
N GLY A 268 0.47 -8.32 -2.61
CA GLY A 268 1.75 -7.68 -2.89
C GLY A 268 1.68 -6.16 -2.84
N ARG A 269 2.40 -5.49 -3.74
CA ARG A 269 2.43 -4.03 -3.88
C ARG A 269 2.52 -3.56 -5.33
N GLY A 270 2.12 -2.32 -5.56
CA GLY A 270 2.34 -1.55 -6.78
C GLY A 270 3.17 -0.29 -6.51
N GLY A 271 2.94 0.75 -7.32
CA GLY A 271 3.70 1.99 -7.37
C GLY A 271 4.33 2.15 -8.75
N SER A 272 5.66 2.25 -8.82
CA SER A 272 6.43 2.26 -10.08
C SER A 272 6.58 0.89 -10.76
N GLY A 273 5.97 -0.15 -10.22
CA GLY A 273 6.07 -1.53 -10.66
C GLY A 273 5.45 -2.49 -9.64
N TYR A 274 5.17 -3.72 -10.07
CA TYR A 274 4.42 -4.71 -9.29
C TYR A 274 5.33 -5.78 -8.72
N TYR A 275 5.15 -6.10 -7.43
CA TYR A 275 6.00 -7.04 -6.69
C TYR A 275 5.19 -7.78 -5.63
N SER A 276 5.69 -8.94 -5.19
CA SER A 276 5.32 -9.58 -3.92
C SER A 276 3.91 -10.19 -3.80
N GLU A 277 3.13 -10.28 -4.88
CA GLU A 277 1.90 -11.10 -4.92
C GLU A 277 2.19 -12.54 -4.45
N ARG A 278 1.25 -13.14 -3.72
CA ARG A 278 1.36 -14.46 -3.06
C ARG A 278 2.35 -14.56 -1.89
N TYR A 279 3.34 -13.67 -1.80
CA TYR A 279 4.35 -13.71 -0.73
C TYR A 279 4.02 -12.76 0.43
N TYR A 280 3.33 -11.65 0.20
CA TYR A 280 3.07 -10.63 1.23
C TYR A 280 1.67 -10.00 1.06
N ALA A 281 1.06 -9.61 2.18
CA ALA A 281 -0.07 -8.71 2.22
C ALA A 281 0.34 -7.43 2.96
N PHE A 282 0.05 -6.28 2.35
CA PHE A 282 0.45 -4.97 2.87
C PHE A 282 -0.76 -4.04 2.90
N PHE A 283 -1.05 -3.46 4.07
CA PHE A 283 -2.19 -2.54 4.26
C PHE A 283 -1.72 -1.19 4.80
N TRP A 284 -2.18 -0.09 4.20
CA TRP A 284 -1.84 1.24 4.71
C TRP A 284 -2.41 1.51 6.11
N SER A 285 -1.69 2.35 6.87
CA SER A 285 -2.24 3.04 8.02
C SER A 285 -2.34 4.54 7.78
N SER A 286 -3.31 5.19 8.42
CA SER A 286 -3.42 6.66 8.43
C SER A 286 -2.33 7.35 9.27
N THR A 287 -1.55 6.60 10.05
CA THR A 287 -0.50 7.16 10.91
C THR A 287 0.80 7.42 10.13
N ALA A 288 1.13 8.69 9.96
CA ALA A 288 2.45 9.14 9.50
C ALA A 288 3.56 8.76 10.50
N TYR A 289 4.78 8.55 10.02
CA TYR A 289 5.99 8.47 10.85
C TYR A 289 6.84 9.74 10.71
N ASP A 290 7.11 10.16 9.48
CA ASP A 290 7.74 11.43 9.14
C ASP A 290 7.06 12.03 7.89
N SER A 291 7.74 12.90 7.13
CA SER A 291 7.17 13.51 5.91
C SER A 291 7.24 12.62 4.66
N ARG A 292 7.94 11.49 4.74
CA ARG A 292 8.24 10.56 3.64
C ARG A 292 7.85 9.12 3.95
N ASN A 293 7.69 8.80 5.23
CA ASN A 293 7.34 7.46 5.72
C ASN A 293 6.01 7.47 6.48
N ALA A 294 5.20 6.43 6.26
CA ALA A 294 3.97 6.15 7.00
C ALA A 294 3.96 4.71 7.50
N TYR A 295 3.14 4.42 8.51
CA TYR A 295 2.97 3.05 9.02
C TYR A 295 2.15 2.19 8.06
N GLN A 296 2.49 0.91 8.01
CA GLN A 296 1.90 -0.06 7.10
C GLN A 296 1.88 -1.43 7.80
N MET A 297 0.75 -2.13 7.77
CA MET A 297 0.60 -3.47 8.36
C MET A 297 1.13 -4.51 7.36
N SER A 298 2.07 -5.36 7.77
CA SER A 298 2.69 -6.41 6.96
C SER A 298 2.34 -7.80 7.47
N LEU A 299 1.81 -8.66 6.60
CA LEU A 299 1.71 -10.11 6.80
C LEU A 299 2.57 -10.83 5.74
N TYR A 300 3.23 -11.91 6.16
CA TYR A 300 4.26 -12.62 5.40
C TYR A 300 3.88 -14.09 5.16
N TYR A 301 4.25 -14.68 4.02
CA TYR A 301 3.95 -16.08 3.72
C TYR A 301 4.70 -17.06 4.62
N ASP A 302 5.95 -16.76 4.94
CA ASP A 302 6.92 -17.61 5.64
C ASP A 302 6.93 -17.43 7.17
N ASN A 303 6.10 -16.53 7.69
CA ASN A 303 6.04 -16.20 9.12
C ASN A 303 4.60 -16.12 9.64
N ASP A 304 4.45 -16.31 10.96
CA ASP A 304 3.18 -16.30 11.69
C ASP A 304 2.83 -14.94 12.32
N TYR A 305 3.75 -13.99 12.30
CA TYR A 305 3.61 -12.68 12.93
C TYR A 305 2.94 -11.63 12.04
N ALA A 306 2.48 -10.54 12.67
CA ALA A 306 1.96 -9.34 12.03
C ALA A 306 2.75 -8.11 12.48
N GLU A 307 3.39 -7.41 11.55
CA GLU A 307 4.26 -6.26 11.85
C GLU A 307 3.65 -4.91 11.44
N LEU A 308 4.10 -3.84 12.11
CA LEU A 308 3.82 -2.45 11.73
C LEU A 308 5.11 -1.66 11.46
N PRO A 309 5.87 -1.97 10.39
CA PRO A 309 6.95 -1.14 9.90
C PRO A 309 6.45 0.26 9.50
N HIS A 310 7.40 1.18 9.32
CA HIS A 310 7.19 2.42 8.57
C HIS A 310 7.93 2.33 7.24
N VAL A 311 7.29 2.79 6.17
CA VAL A 311 7.73 2.59 4.78
C VAL A 311 7.49 3.85 3.94
N LEU A 312 8.23 4.00 2.83
CA LEU A 312 8.09 5.14 1.94
C LEU A 312 6.68 5.23 1.34
N VAL A 313 6.12 6.43 1.35
CA VAL A 313 4.76 6.76 0.87
C VAL A 313 4.57 6.63 -0.67
N TYR A 314 5.59 6.15 -1.39
CA TYR A 314 5.64 6.04 -2.85
C TYR A 314 5.26 4.64 -3.41
N CYS A 315 5.14 3.61 -2.56
CA CYS A 315 4.58 2.33 -2.98
C CYS A 315 3.04 2.40 -3.02
N ALA A 316 2.39 1.49 -3.75
CA ALA A 316 0.95 1.28 -3.66
C ALA A 316 0.64 0.01 -2.86
N TYR A 317 -0.23 0.11 -1.85
CA TYR A 317 -0.62 -0.99 -0.96
C TYR A 317 -2.15 -1.05 -0.80
N SER A 318 -2.69 -2.17 -0.32
CA SER A 318 -4.12 -2.32 -0.12
C SER A 318 -4.65 -1.39 0.98
N VAL A 319 -5.94 -1.07 0.93
CA VAL A 319 -6.66 -0.39 2.00
C VAL A 319 -7.67 -1.35 2.61
N ARG A 320 -7.71 -1.38 3.94
CA ARG A 320 -8.72 -2.09 4.72
C ARG A 320 -9.38 -1.11 5.67
N CYS A 321 -10.67 -0.86 5.51
CA CYS A 321 -11.36 0.15 6.30
C CYS A 321 -11.87 -0.43 7.62
N VAL A 322 -11.89 0.41 8.65
CA VAL A 322 -12.52 0.16 9.96
C VAL A 322 -13.73 1.06 10.10
N LYS A 323 -14.78 0.58 10.76
CA LYS A 323 -16.03 1.33 10.97
C LYS A 323 -15.84 2.40 12.04
N ASP A 324 -16.50 3.54 11.87
CA ASP A 324 -16.56 4.64 12.86
C ASP A 324 -17.38 4.26 14.11
#